data_AF-A0A1I8BLP2-F1
#
_entry.id   AF-A0A1I8BLP2-F1
#
_cell.length_a   1.000
_cell.length_b   1.000
_cell.length_c   1.000
_cell.angle_alpha   90.00
_cell.angle_beta   90.00
_cell.angle_gamma   90.00
#
_symmetry.space_group_name_H-M   'P 1'
#
loop_
_entity.id
_entity.type
_entity.pdbx_description
1 polymer ?
#
loop_
_entity_poly.entity_id
_entity_poly.type
_entity_poly.pdbx_seq_one_letter_code
_entity_poly.pdbx_strand_id
1 'polypeptide(L)'
;GSIECSDQLIEALEGCDACFHLAGYGMSGGPSVVVIFDGHTELYMADEDTPYLQSSQYGNYYAESKSAAEQLILAENCPPKLSTCALRLRGIYGPGEVKF
;
A
#
# COMPACT_ATOMS: atom_id res chain seq x y z
N GLY A 1 -3.61 15.77 -0.20
CA GLY A 1 -2.60 15.69 -1.27
C GLY A 1 -2.67 14.31 -1.89
N SER A 2 -2.27 14.17 -3.16
CA SER A 2 -2.00 12.84 -3.73
C SER A 2 -0.66 12.36 -3.17
N ILE A 3 -0.63 11.10 -2.73
CA ILE A 3 0.58 10.42 -2.22
C ILE A 3 1.59 10.08 -3.32
N GLU A 4 1.26 10.38 -4.58
CA GLU A 4 2.14 10.22 -5.75
C GLU A 4 3.17 11.36 -5.87
N CYS A 5 3.04 12.43 -5.08
CA CYS A 5 3.97 13.56 -5.08
C CYS A 5 5.00 13.40 -3.96
N SER A 6 6.26 13.12 -4.33
CA SER A 6 7.38 12.93 -3.39
C SER A 6 7.56 14.11 -2.43
N ASP A 7 7.39 15.34 -2.90
CA ASP A 7 7.64 16.54 -2.07
C ASP A 7 6.59 16.67 -0.96
N GLN A 8 5.31 16.41 -1.28
CA GLN A 8 4.23 16.38 -0.28
C GLN A 8 4.35 15.19 0.67
N LEU A 9 4.91 14.08 0.22
CA LEU A 9 5.19 12.92 1.07
C LEU A 9 6.30 13.24 2.08
N ILE A 10 7.41 13.81 1.61
CA ILE A 10 8.54 14.20 2.47
C ILE A 10 8.10 15.24 3.50
N GLU A 11 7.32 16.25 3.09
CA GLU A 11 6.74 17.24 3.99
C GLU A 11 5.81 16.57 5.04
N ALA A 12 5.00 15.60 4.62
CA ALA A 12 4.11 14.87 5.52
C ALA A 12 4.85 13.92 6.49
N LEU A 13 6.05 13.49 6.13
CA LEU A 13 6.92 12.63 6.97
C LEU A 13 7.84 13.45 7.87
N GLU A 14 7.96 14.77 7.66
CA GLU A 14 8.84 15.63 8.44
C GLU A 14 8.41 15.67 9.92
N GLY A 15 9.31 15.21 10.81
CA GLY A 15 9.07 15.16 12.25
C GLY A 15 8.34 13.91 12.75
N CYS A 16 8.05 12.93 11.88
CA CYS A 16 7.53 11.63 12.29
C CYS A 16 8.66 10.67 12.70
N ASP A 17 8.48 9.94 13.80
CA ASP A 17 9.38 8.84 14.19
C ASP A 17 9.04 7.53 13.44
N ALA A 18 7.76 7.34 13.06
CA ALA A 18 7.29 6.17 12.33
C ALA A 18 6.13 6.49 11.37
N CYS A 19 6.10 5.81 10.22
CA CYS A 19 5.00 5.89 9.24
C CYS A 19 4.54 4.49 8.82
N PHE A 20 3.22 4.26 8.82
CA PHE A 20 2.61 3.01 8.38
C PHE A 20 1.77 3.24 7.13
N HIS A 21 2.18 2.67 6.01
CA HIS A 21 1.37 2.70 4.80
C HIS A 21 0.22 1.69 4.91
N LEU A 22 -1.02 2.21 4.89
CA LEU A 22 -2.24 1.42 4.84
C LEU A 22 -2.94 1.65 3.50
N ALA A 23 -2.81 0.72 2.55
CA ALA A 23 -3.47 0.81 1.25
C ALA A 23 -4.92 0.27 1.29
N GLY A 24 -5.81 0.80 2.12
CA GLY A 24 -7.22 0.36 2.17
C GLY A 24 -8.07 0.90 1.01
N TYR A 25 -8.90 0.07 0.37
CA TYR A 25 -10.05 0.52 -0.45
C TYR A 25 -11.33 0.27 0.33
N GLY A 26 -12.14 1.32 0.53
CA GLY A 26 -13.50 1.22 1.05
C GLY A 26 -14.48 1.17 -0.13
N MET A 27 -15.39 0.19 -0.09
CA MET A 27 -16.41 -0.16 -1.08
C MET A 27 -16.03 -1.28 -2.07
N SER A 28 -16.44 -2.50 -1.72
CA SER A 28 -16.76 -3.65 -2.60
C SER A 28 -15.71 -4.20 -3.57
N GLY A 29 -14.43 -3.79 -3.48
CA GLY A 29 -13.36 -4.37 -4.29
C GLY A 29 -12.03 -4.37 -3.56
N GLY A 30 -11.40 -5.54 -3.48
CA GLY A 30 -9.94 -5.68 -3.38
C GLY A 30 -9.22 -4.79 -2.36
N PRO A 31 -9.07 -5.21 -1.10
CA PRO A 31 -8.21 -4.55 -0.10
C PRO A 31 -6.73 -4.48 -0.54
N SER A 32 -5.88 -3.72 0.18
CA SER A 32 -4.42 -3.44 0.03
C SER A 32 -3.54 -4.46 -0.66
N VAL A 33 -3.90 -5.74 -0.62
CA VAL A 33 -3.35 -6.84 -1.44
C VAL A 33 -3.21 -6.49 -2.93
N VAL A 34 -4.01 -5.58 -3.47
CA VAL A 34 -3.93 -5.13 -4.88
C VAL A 34 -2.57 -4.54 -5.30
N VAL A 35 -1.70 -4.17 -4.36
CA VAL A 35 -0.34 -3.67 -4.68
C VAL A 35 0.58 -4.74 -5.26
N ILE A 36 0.34 -6.02 -4.91
CA ILE A 36 1.16 -7.17 -5.36
C ILE A 36 0.32 -8.30 -5.97
N PHE A 37 -1.00 -8.22 -5.93
CA PHE A 37 -1.90 -9.27 -6.40
C PHE A 37 -2.40 -9.00 -7.82
N ASP A 38 -2.02 -9.88 -8.75
CA ASP A 38 -2.37 -9.81 -10.17
C ASP A 38 -3.77 -10.35 -10.50
N GLY A 39 -4.54 -10.78 -9.48
CA GLY A 39 -5.87 -11.39 -9.69
C GLY A 39 -5.85 -12.88 -10.02
N HIS A 40 -4.67 -13.47 -10.24
CA HIS A 40 -4.50 -14.84 -10.76
C HIS A 40 -3.64 -15.71 -9.86
N THR A 41 -2.63 -15.13 -9.22
CA THR A 41 -1.63 -15.81 -8.41
C THR A 41 -1.96 -15.61 -6.94
N GLU A 42 -2.26 -16.69 -6.22
CA GLU A 42 -2.44 -16.62 -4.77
C GLU A 42 -1.15 -16.19 -4.07
N LEU A 43 -1.27 -15.23 -3.17
CA LEU A 43 -0.16 -14.76 -2.36
C LEU A 43 -0.11 -15.54 -1.04
N TYR A 44 1.05 -16.11 -0.73
CA TYR A 44 1.28 -16.85 0.49
C TYR A 44 2.39 -16.19 1.31
N MET A 45 2.07 -15.76 2.53
CA MET A 45 3.02 -15.08 3.44
C MET A 45 3.79 -13.93 2.77
N ALA A 46 3.13 -13.16 1.90
CA ALA A 46 3.75 -12.07 1.16
C ALA A 46 4.06 -10.87 2.08
N ASP A 47 5.33 -10.53 2.18
CA ASP A 47 5.91 -9.41 2.95
C ASP A 47 6.53 -8.35 2.03
N GLU A 48 7.16 -7.32 2.60
CA GLU A 48 7.74 -6.17 1.87
C GLU A 48 8.76 -6.56 0.79
N ASP A 49 9.37 -7.76 0.87
CA ASP A 49 10.30 -8.30 -0.12
C ASP A 49 9.60 -8.92 -1.34
N THR A 50 8.27 -9.10 -1.27
CA THR A 50 7.48 -9.63 -2.39
C THR A 50 7.48 -8.64 -3.57
N PRO A 51 7.83 -9.07 -4.79
CA PRO A 51 7.91 -8.19 -5.95
C PRO A 51 6.59 -7.49 -6.27
N TYR A 52 6.68 -6.20 -6.59
CA TYR A 52 5.57 -5.42 -7.13
C TYR A 52 5.20 -5.87 -8.55
N LEU A 53 3.94 -5.67 -8.91
CA LEU A 53 3.46 -5.89 -10.26
C LEU A 53 3.99 -4.81 -11.21
N GLN A 54 4.17 -5.19 -12.47
CA GLN A 54 4.41 -4.24 -13.55
C GLN A 54 3.14 -3.43 -13.84
N SER A 55 3.27 -2.20 -14.34
CA SER A 55 2.13 -1.32 -14.67
C SER A 55 1.05 -2.02 -15.52
N SER A 56 1.44 -2.90 -16.45
CA SER A 56 0.54 -3.65 -17.32
C SER A 56 -0.27 -4.76 -16.62
N GLN A 57 0.09 -5.12 -15.39
CA GLN A 57 -0.51 -6.20 -14.61
C GLN A 57 -1.52 -5.70 -13.57
N TYR A 58 -1.57 -4.39 -13.29
CA TYR A 58 -2.58 -3.84 -12.38
C TYR A 58 -3.96 -3.87 -13.04
N GLY A 59 -4.94 -4.42 -12.32
CA GLY A 59 -6.33 -4.47 -12.79
C GLY A 59 -7.03 -3.12 -12.85
N ASN A 60 -6.48 -2.06 -12.22
CA ASN A 60 -6.98 -0.70 -12.28
C ASN A 60 -5.89 0.33 -11.87
N TYR A 61 -6.11 1.60 -12.23
CA TYR A 61 -5.22 2.72 -11.88
C TYR A 61 -5.06 2.92 -10.36
N TYR A 62 -6.09 2.60 -9.58
CA TYR A 62 -6.02 2.75 -8.13
C TYR A 62 -4.95 1.83 -7.52
N ALA A 63 -4.91 0.56 -7.91
CA ALA A 63 -3.92 -0.40 -7.47
C ALA A 63 -2.49 0.04 -7.85
N GLU A 64 -2.33 0.56 -9.07
CA GLU A 64 -1.07 1.12 -9.55
C GLU A 64 -0.62 2.31 -8.69
N SER A 65 -1.51 3.30 -8.46
CA SER A 65 -1.20 4.47 -7.62
C SER A 65 -0.84 4.11 -6.18
N LYS A 66 -1.49 3.08 -5.61
CA LYS A 66 -1.20 2.58 -4.26
C LYS A 66 0.14 1.85 -4.19
N SER A 67 0.47 1.05 -5.20
CA SER A 67 1.77 0.40 -5.30
C SER A 67 2.90 1.42 -5.40
N ALA A 68 2.74 2.45 -6.23
CA ALA A 68 3.73 3.52 -6.36
C ALA A 68 3.95 4.26 -5.03
N ALA A 69 2.88 4.55 -4.30
CA ALA A 69 2.98 5.21 -3.00
C ALA A 69 3.63 4.33 -1.92
N GLU A 70 3.34 3.02 -1.89
CA GLU A 70 3.98 2.06 -1.00
C GLU A 70 5.50 2.02 -1.24
N GLN A 71 5.91 1.96 -2.51
CA GLN A 71 7.32 2.00 -2.90
C GLN A 71 8.02 3.29 -2.46
N LEU A 72 7.37 4.45 -2.62
CA LEU A 72 7.93 5.73 -2.16
C LEU A 72 8.11 5.79 -0.64
N ILE A 73 7.14 5.30 0.13
CA ILE A 73 7.23 5.30 1.60
C ILE A 73 8.32 4.35 2.09
N LEU A 74 8.44 3.17 1.51
CA LEU A 74 9.49 2.21 1.88
C LEU A 74 10.89 2.72 1.46
N ALA A 75 11.00 3.48 0.38
CA ALA A 75 12.26 4.10 -0.04
C ALA A 75 12.76 5.17 0.95
N GLU A 76 11.86 5.84 1.68
CA GLU A 76 12.20 6.84 2.69
C GLU A 76 12.55 6.24 4.08
N ASN A 77 12.60 4.91 4.21
CA ASN A 77 12.97 4.26 5.47
C ASN A 77 14.42 4.61 5.88
N CYS A 78 14.59 5.31 7.00
CA CYS A 78 15.89 5.79 7.46
C CYS A 78 16.00 5.76 9.01
N PRO A 79 16.04 4.58 9.64
CA PRO A 79 16.18 4.48 11.09
C PRO A 79 17.55 4.99 11.58
N PRO A 80 17.63 5.67 12.74
CA PRO A 80 16.55 5.89 13.72
C PRO A 80 15.71 7.15 13.46
N LYS A 81 15.98 7.89 12.36
CA LYS A 81 15.33 9.18 12.08
C LYS A 81 13.87 9.01 11.65
N LEU A 82 13.58 7.97 10.86
CA LEU A 82 12.24 7.62 10.42
C LEU A 82 12.20 6.11 10.13
N SER A 83 11.27 5.39 10.74
CA SER A 83 10.99 3.99 10.39
C SER A 83 9.68 3.89 9.62
N THR A 84 9.74 3.35 8.40
CA THR A 84 8.55 3.11 7.58
C THR A 84 8.25 1.62 7.47
N CYS A 85 6.96 1.29 7.35
CA CYS A 85 6.46 -0.08 7.16
C CYS A 85 5.18 -0.05 6.33
N ALA A 86 4.98 -1.07 5.50
CA ALA A 86 3.79 -1.26 4.68
C ALA A 86 2.97 -2.47 5.15
N LEU A 87 1.66 -2.26 5.38
CA LEU A 87 0.75 -3.34 5.77
C LEU A 87 -0.22 -3.67 4.64
N ARG A 88 -0.05 -4.86 4.06
CA ARG A 88 -0.86 -5.38 2.94
C ARG A 88 -2.08 -6.14 3.42
N LEU A 89 -2.98 -5.43 4.10
CA LEU A 89 -4.17 -6.01 4.71
C LEU A 89 -5.17 -6.51 3.67
N ARG A 90 -5.79 -7.67 3.92
CA ARG A 90 -6.91 -8.21 3.13
C ARG A 90 -8.22 -8.13 3.91
N GLY A 91 -9.21 -7.42 3.37
CA GLY A 91 -10.62 -7.57 3.69
C GLY A 91 -10.88 -7.17 5.12
N ILE A 92 -10.55 -5.91 5.43
CA ILE A 92 -10.83 -5.36 6.75
C ILE A 92 -12.33 -5.11 6.80
N TYR A 93 -13.06 -6.03 7.42
CA TYR A 93 -14.51 -5.91 7.52
C TYR A 93 -14.91 -5.14 8.79
N GLY A 94 -15.71 -4.10 8.62
CA GLY A 94 -16.28 -3.32 9.71
C GLY A 94 -17.56 -3.93 10.28
N PRO A 95 -17.96 -3.56 11.53
CA PRO A 95 -19.27 -3.95 12.06
C PRO A 95 -20.38 -3.32 11.21
N GLY A 96 -21.06 -4.16 10.41
CA GLY A 96 -22.15 -3.75 9.51
C GLY A 96 -21.94 -4.12 8.04
N GLU A 97 -20.77 -4.62 7.65
CA GLU A 97 -20.53 -5.05 6.26
C GLU A 97 -21.09 -6.46 6.00
N VAL A 98 -21.91 -6.56 4.95
CA VAL A 98 -22.50 -7.83 4.50
C VAL A 98 -21.47 -8.66 3.75
N LYS A 99 -21.26 -9.87 4.25
CA LYS A 99 -20.42 -10.90 3.64
C LYS A 99 -21.18 -11.48 2.43
N PHE A 100 -20.57 -11.44 1.25
CA PHE A 100 -21.02 -12.20 0.08
C PHE A 100 -20.09 -13.40 -0.12
#